data_AF-A0A256ZSL4-F1
#
_entry.id   AF-A0A256ZSL4-F1
#
_cell.length_a   1.000
_cell.length_b   1.000
_cell.length_c   1.000
_cell.angle_alpha   90.00
_cell.angle_beta   90.00
_cell.angle_gamma   90.00
#
_symmetry.space_group_name_H-M   'P 1'
#
loop_
_entity.id
_entity.type
_entity.pdbx_description
1 polymer ?
#
loop_
_entity_poly.entity_id
_entity_poly.type
_entity_poly.pdbx_seq_one_letter_code
_entity_poly.pdbx_strand_id
1 'polypeptide(L)' 'MAKGEFLRAQIVMLRGLGYNQKEISGKLGVSQSTVSYTLREVNQKARDEGDEPAYTTVIASGYGPVIVKAAKILFRDRS' A
#
# COMPACT_ATOMS: atom_id res chain seq x y z
N MET A 1 -7.52 -10.58 9.41
CA MET A 1 -6.54 -9.49 9.24
C MET A 1 -6.99 -8.29 10.04
N ALA A 2 -6.04 -7.59 10.67
CA ALA A 2 -6.36 -6.36 11.39
C ALA A 2 -6.64 -5.21 10.39
N LYS A 3 -7.48 -4.25 10.76
CA LYS A 3 -7.78 -3.07 9.92
C LYS A 3 -6.52 -2.31 9.45
N GLY A 4 -5.47 -2.27 10.27
CA GLY A 4 -4.21 -1.58 9.97
C GLY A 4 -3.39 -2.24 8.86
N GLU A 5 -3.45 -3.56 8.78
CA GLU A 5 -2.80 -4.36 7.73
C GLU A 5 -3.34 -3.97 6.34
N PHE A 6 -4.66 -3.96 6.19
CA PHE A 6 -5.35 -3.57 4.96
C PHE A 6 -5.08 -2.11 4.53
N LEU A 7 -4.90 -1.20 5.48
CA LEU A 7 -4.54 0.19 5.19
C LEU A 7 -3.12 0.31 4.62
N ARG A 8 -2.15 -0.43 5.19
CA ARG A 8 -0.76 -0.41 4.71
C ARG A 8 -0.65 -0.89 3.27
N ALA A 9 -1.38 -1.95 2.91
CA ALA A 9 -1.40 -2.46 1.54
C ALA A 9 -1.94 -1.42 0.54
N GLN A 10 -3.01 -0.68 0.89
CA GLN A 10 -3.54 0.38 0.05
C GLN A 10 -2.55 1.54 -0.15
N ILE A 11 -1.83 1.93 0.90
CA ILE A 11 -0.79 2.97 0.83
C ILE A 11 0.31 2.56 -0.15
N VAL A 12 0.81 1.32 -0.05
CA VAL A 12 1.89 0.84 -0.90
C VAL A 12 1.45 0.67 -2.34
N MET A 13 0.24 0.13 -2.57
CA MET A 13 -0.34 0.01 -3.91
C MET A 13 -0.45 1.39 -4.59
N LEU A 14 -1.04 2.39 -3.92
CA LEU A 14 -1.15 3.73 -4.48
C LEU A 14 0.22 4.36 -4.73
N ARG A 15 1.21 4.11 -3.86
CA ARG A 15 2.57 4.58 -4.09
C ARG A 15 3.20 3.93 -5.32
N GLY A 16 3.00 2.62 -5.51
CA GLY A 16 3.45 1.88 -6.69
C GLY A 16 2.79 2.34 -8.00
N LEU A 17 1.58 2.90 -7.93
CA LEU A 17 0.89 3.54 -9.05
C LEU A 17 1.35 4.98 -9.33
N GLY A 18 2.31 5.51 -8.57
CA GLY A 18 2.88 6.84 -8.78
C GLY A 18 2.24 7.97 -7.97
N TYR A 19 1.22 7.69 -7.15
CA TYR A 19 0.62 8.72 -6.30
C TYR A 19 1.61 9.23 -5.24
N ASN A 20 1.51 10.52 -4.94
CA ASN A 20 2.27 11.17 -3.86
C ASN A 20 1.53 11.06 -2.51
N GLN A 21 2.22 11.36 -1.41
CA GLN A 21 1.67 11.16 -0.06
C GLN A 21 0.41 12.00 0.22
N LYS A 22 0.31 13.19 -0.37
CA LYS A 22 -0.86 14.07 -0.24
C LYS A 22 -2.08 13.47 -0.95
N GLU A 23 -1.89 12.93 -2.15
CA GLU A 23 -2.94 12.24 -2.90
C GLU A 23 -3.39 10.96 -2.20
N ILE A 24 -2.46 10.18 -1.66
CA ILE A 24 -2.75 8.96 -0.90
C ILE A 24 -3.55 9.29 0.36
N SER A 25 -3.12 10.30 1.13
CA SER A 25 -3.82 10.79 2.31
C SER A 25 -5.25 11.21 1.98
N GLY A 26 -5.44 11.99 0.91
CA GLY A 26 -6.76 12.41 0.45
C GLY A 26 -7.67 11.24 0.02
N LYS A 27 -7.12 10.24 -0.68
CA LYS A 27 -7.89 9.07 -1.12
C LYS A 27 -8.30 8.14 0.02
N LEU A 28 -7.45 7.98 1.04
CA LEU A 28 -7.66 7.01 2.10
C LEU A 28 -8.28 7.61 3.37
N GLY A 29 -8.41 8.93 3.46
CA GLY A 29 -8.96 9.61 4.63
C GLY A 29 -8.06 9.47 5.87
N VAL A 30 -6.74 9.36 5.68
CA VAL A 30 -5.75 9.22 6.75
C VAL A 30 -4.75 10.37 6.71
N SER A 31 -4.03 10.62 7.80
CA SER A 31 -3.02 11.68 7.83
C SER A 31 -1.83 11.34 6.91
N GLN A 32 -1.17 12.38 6.40
CA GLN A 32 0.10 12.20 5.67
C GLN A 32 1.19 11.56 6.55
N SER A 33 1.14 11.74 7.87
CA SER A 33 2.07 11.08 8.80
C SER A 33 1.90 9.56 8.82
N THR A 34 0.66 9.05 8.78
CA THR A 34 0.39 7.60 8.66
C THR A 34 0.92 7.03 7.34
N VAL A 35 0.75 7.79 6.24
CA VAL A 35 1.29 7.43 4.92
C VAL A 35 2.82 7.38 4.97
N SER A 36 3.45 8.45 5.46
CA SER A 36 4.90 8.57 5.57
C SER A 36 5.51 7.45 6.41
N TYR A 37 4.93 7.16 7.57
CA TYR A 37 5.37 6.08 8.45
C TYR A 37 5.34 4.72 7.74
N THR A 38 4.22 4.40 7.08
CA THR A 38 4.08 3.14 6.33
C THR A 38 5.13 3.00 5.23
N LEU A 39 5.33 4.07 4.43
CA LEU A 39 6.32 4.05 3.35
C LEU A 39 7.75 3.96 3.88
N ARG A 40 8.04 4.57 5.04
CA ARG A 40 9.33 4.46 5.70
C ARG A 40 9.63 3.02 6.12
N GLU A 41 8.66 2.32 6.73
CA GLU A 41 8.84 0.91 7.10
C GLU A 41 9.15 0.03 5.88
N VAL A 42 8.42 0.23 4.78
CA VAL A 42 8.62 -0.53 3.53
C VAL A 42 10.01 -0.25 2.94
N ASN A 43 10.41 1.03 2.86
CA ASN A 43 11.72 1.40 2.36
C ASN A 43 12.85 0.90 3.26
N GLN A 44 12.64 0.81 4.57
CA GLN A 44 13.63 0.26 5.49
C GLN A 44 13.82 -1.23 5.24
N LYS A 45 12.73 -2.00 5.12
CA LYS A 45 12.81 -3.42 4.75
C LYS A 45 13.52 -3.66 3.42
N ALA A 46 13.25 -2.83 2.42
CA ALA A 46 13.95 -2.91 1.13
C ALA A 46 15.47 -2.68 1.27
N ARG A 47 15.89 -1.75 2.14
CA ARG A 47 17.32 -1.54 2.43
C ARG A 47 17.96 -2.71 3.18
N ASP A 48 17.22 -3.34 4.08
CA ASP A 48 17.76 -4.38 4.95
C ASP A 48 17.77 -5.76 4.27
N GLU A 49 16.77 -6.05 3.44
CA GLU A 49 16.51 -7.38 2.86
C GLU A 49 16.71 -7.44 1.33
N GLY A 50 16.84 -6.28 0.68
CA GLY A 50 16.90 -6.14 -0.78
C GLY A 50 15.54 -5.83 -1.41
N ASP A 51 15.57 -5.14 -2.55
CA ASP A 51 14.37 -4.62 -3.23
C ASP A 51 13.41 -5.74 -3.67
N GLU A 52 13.93 -6.84 -4.22
CA GLU A 52 13.14 -7.95 -4.74
C GLU A 52 12.44 -8.76 -3.62
N PRO A 53 13.12 -9.16 -2.52
CA PRO A 53 12.45 -9.77 -1.37
C PRO A 53 11.45 -8.84 -0.67
N ALA A 54 11.76 -7.53 -0.56
CA ALA A 54 10.85 -6.57 0.06
C ALA A 54 9.61 -6.30 -0.81
N TYR A 55 9.78 -6.17 -2.13
CA TYR A 55 8.68 -6.05 -3.08
C TYR A 55 7.84 -7.33 -3.10
N THR A 56 8.48 -8.50 -3.15
CA THR A 56 7.80 -9.79 -3.08
C THR A 56 7.07 -9.94 -1.76
N THR A 57 7.62 -9.50 -0.63
CA THR A 57 6.92 -9.49 0.66
C THR A 57 5.71 -8.57 0.62
N VAL A 58 5.84 -7.35 0.10
CA VAL A 58 4.72 -6.41 -0.09
C VAL A 58 3.58 -7.01 -0.94
N ILE A 59 3.92 -7.74 -2.00
CA ILE A 59 2.94 -8.31 -2.95
C ILE A 59 2.43 -9.69 -2.50
N ALA A 60 3.27 -10.52 -1.86
CA ALA A 60 3.05 -11.95 -1.63
C ALA A 60 2.78 -12.35 -0.17
N SER A 61 3.02 -11.49 0.84
CA SER A 61 2.76 -11.82 2.27
C SER A 61 1.28 -11.93 2.67
N GLY A 62 0.38 -12.23 1.71
CA GLY A 62 -1.04 -12.55 1.97
C GLY A 62 -2.05 -11.56 1.37
N TYR A 63 -1.61 -10.52 0.67
CA TYR A 63 -2.50 -9.51 0.07
C TYR A 63 -2.95 -9.78 -1.36
N GLY A 64 -2.51 -10.86 -2.03
CA GLY A 64 -2.93 -11.18 -3.40
C GLY A 64 -4.46 -11.12 -3.63
N PRO A 65 -5.28 -11.82 -2.81
CA PRO A 65 -6.74 -11.75 -2.91
C PRO A 65 -7.33 -10.37 -2.55
N VAL A 66 -6.62 -9.62 -1.70
CA VAL A 66 -7.02 -8.29 -1.20
C VAL A 66 -6.75 -7.19 -2.22
N ILE A 67 -5.58 -7.19 -2.86
CA ILE A 67 -5.23 -6.27 -3.96
C ILE A 67 -6.22 -6.46 -5.10
N VAL A 68 -6.59 -7.71 -5.43
CA VAL A 68 -7.62 -8.01 -6.42
C VAL A 68 -8.99 -7.44 -6.02
N LYS A 69 -9.36 -7.50 -4.73
CA LYS A 69 -10.63 -6.97 -4.23
C LYS A 69 -10.64 -5.43 -4.14
N ALA A 70 -9.53 -4.82 -3.74
CA ALA A 70 -9.34 -3.37 -3.70
C ALA A 70 -9.34 -2.76 -5.11
N ALA A 71 -8.65 -3.39 -6.06
CA ALA A 71 -8.73 -3.03 -7.48
C ALA A 71 -10.17 -3.12 -7.99
N LYS A 72 -10.89 -4.21 -7.69
CA LYS A 72 -12.31 -4.32 -8.05
C LYS A 72 -13.15 -3.19 -7.47
N ILE A 73 -12.99 -2.78 -6.22
CA ILE A 73 -13.78 -1.68 -5.64
C ILE A 73 -13.42 -0.34 -6.29
N LEU A 74 -12.13 -0.02 -6.37
CA LEU A 74 -11.64 1.24 -6.92
C LEU A 74 -11.95 1.43 -8.41
N PHE A 75 -12.06 0.33 -9.17
CA PHE A 75 -12.31 0.36 -10.61
C PHE A 75 -13.74 -0.02 -11.01
N ARG A 76 -14.60 -0.47 -10.08
CA ARG A 76 -16.01 -0.80 -10.36
C ARG A 76 -16.96 0.39 -10.20
N ASP A 77 -16.56 1.45 -9.49
CA ASP A 77 -17.31 2.73 -9.44
C ASP A 77 -17.07 3.62 -10.70
N ARG A 78 -16.42 3.10 -11.74
CA ARG A 78 -16.13 3.82 -13.00
C ARG A 78 -16.83 3.22 -14.24
N SER A 79 -17.79 2.31 -14.05
CA SER A 79 -18.56 1.67 -15.13
C SER A 79 -20.05 1.78 -14.86
#